data_AF-A0A8H4EF27-F1
#
_entry.id   AF-A0A8H4EF27-F1
#
_cell.length_a   1.000
_cell.length_b   1.000
_cell.length_c   1.000
_cell.angle_alpha   90.00
_cell.angle_beta   90.00
_cell.angle_gamma   90.00
#
_symmetry.space_group_name_H-M   'P 1'
#
loop_
_entity.id
_entity.type
_entity.pdbx_description
1 polymer ?
#
loop_
_entity_poly.entity_id
_entity_poly.type
_entity_poly.pdbx_seq_one_letter_code
_entity_poly.pdbx_strand_id
1 'polypeptide(L)'
;MSGETLEKRADYGRLPFDLFVSEHWDHDTAEDSQEQWERLVWEWQKLTLIKRWPYQLRAEFESSPPYSPPEISEEIRRVLATHQTVHERNVSVVSSDGWQTVWLRTCYDPDLASKYEEMKWSSEVPGSGVPEDKVLDDPARYNFDDGSEDSWRRVLVRVPGITDFAGIIDMNGDGSDLQYKSCQNDEYLVAQAEEESKEEWRDLAVAELKIQAGVYLLDREAIESGLIKNLWLDEHGNIVWDNRLDPFRSNLDGLAGALLSSITLLELANWDGTRGAEIVR
;
A
#
# COMPACT_ATOMS: atom_id res chain seq x y z
N MET A 1 -3.52 24.83 -7.43
CA MET A 1 -2.84 23.59 -7.86
C MET A 1 -1.43 23.96 -8.26
N SER A 2 -0.49 23.90 -7.32
CA SER A 2 0.92 23.77 -7.69
C SER A 2 1.03 22.50 -8.52
N GLY A 3 1.61 22.59 -9.72
CA GLY A 3 1.82 21.40 -10.54
C GLY A 3 2.74 20.45 -9.78
N GLU A 4 2.20 19.33 -9.33
CA GLU A 4 2.99 18.27 -8.72
C GLU A 4 4.01 17.78 -9.75
N THR A 5 5.25 17.57 -9.30
CA THR A 5 6.35 17.15 -10.18
C THR A 5 6.50 15.65 -10.07
N LEU A 6 6.58 14.97 -11.21
CA LEU A 6 6.83 13.54 -11.26
C LEU A 6 8.22 13.24 -10.72
N GLU A 7 8.30 12.40 -9.69
CA GLU A 7 9.58 11.98 -9.13
C GLU A 7 10.36 11.17 -10.15
N LYS A 8 11.69 11.32 -10.14
CA LYS A 8 12.56 10.54 -11.03
C LYS A 8 12.40 9.03 -10.84
N ARG A 9 12.11 8.58 -9.62
CA ARG A 9 11.84 7.17 -9.29
C ARG A 9 10.43 6.72 -9.65
N ALA A 10 9.51 7.65 -9.88
CA ALA A 10 8.14 7.40 -10.32
C ALA A 10 7.96 7.57 -11.84
N ASP A 11 9.02 7.94 -12.58
CA ASP A 11 8.96 8.18 -14.01
C ASP A 11 8.47 6.93 -14.77
N TYR A 12 7.92 7.12 -15.97
CA TYR A 12 7.34 6.02 -16.73
C TYR A 12 8.40 5.00 -17.15
N GLY A 13 8.18 3.73 -16.77
CA GLY A 13 9.14 2.64 -16.92
C GLY A 13 10.03 2.43 -15.69
N ARG A 14 9.82 3.19 -14.61
CA ARG A 14 10.58 3.07 -13.35
C ARG A 14 9.87 2.27 -12.27
N LEU A 15 8.56 2.08 -12.37
CA LEU A 15 7.83 1.25 -11.42
C LEU A 15 7.81 -0.20 -11.92
N PRO A 16 7.90 -1.21 -11.02
CA PRO A 16 7.84 -2.62 -11.41
C PRO A 16 6.58 -2.95 -12.22
N PHE A 17 5.45 -2.36 -11.81
CA PHE A 17 4.19 -2.53 -12.51
C PHE A 17 4.20 -1.95 -13.94
N ASP A 18 4.97 -0.90 -14.23
CA ASP A 18 5.10 -0.37 -15.60
C ASP A 18 5.69 -1.42 -16.54
N LEU A 19 6.68 -2.18 -16.06
CA LEU A 19 7.34 -3.23 -16.82
C LEU A 19 6.41 -4.42 -17.04
N PHE A 20 5.64 -4.77 -16.00
CA PHE A 20 4.59 -5.78 -16.13
C PHE A 20 3.57 -5.41 -17.20
N VAL A 21 3.04 -4.17 -17.16
CA VAL A 21 2.12 -3.65 -18.16
C VAL A 21 2.75 -3.65 -19.55
N SER A 22 4.00 -3.19 -19.67
CA SER A 22 4.69 -3.17 -20.97
C SER A 22 4.86 -4.55 -21.61
N GLU A 23 4.88 -5.62 -20.82
CA GLU A 23 5.04 -7.00 -21.32
C GLU A 23 3.71 -7.71 -21.59
N HIS A 24 2.63 -7.30 -20.90
CA HIS A 24 1.35 -7.99 -20.92
C HIS A 24 0.23 -7.21 -21.59
N TRP A 25 0.50 -5.96 -22.00
CA TRP A 25 -0.46 -5.18 -22.79
C TRP A 25 -0.62 -5.78 -24.19
N ASP A 26 -1.83 -6.23 -24.50
CA ASP A 26 -2.21 -6.70 -25.82
C ASP A 26 -2.69 -5.51 -26.66
N HIS A 27 -1.92 -5.19 -27.70
CA HIS A 27 -2.20 -4.09 -28.62
C HIS A 27 -3.28 -4.44 -29.67
N ASP A 28 -3.50 -5.73 -29.90
CA ASP A 28 -4.41 -6.23 -30.94
C ASP A 28 -5.78 -6.64 -30.36
N THR A 29 -5.96 -6.48 -29.04
CA THR A 29 -7.21 -6.84 -28.37
C THR A 29 -8.36 -5.90 -28.77
N ALA A 30 -9.57 -6.47 -28.77
CA ALA A 30 -10.81 -5.70 -28.90
C ALA A 30 -11.34 -5.19 -27.54
N GLU A 31 -10.68 -5.57 -26.44
CA GLU A 31 -10.97 -5.13 -25.06
C GLU A 31 -10.80 -3.61 -24.92
N ASP A 32 -11.66 -2.97 -24.12
CA ASP A 32 -11.49 -1.55 -23.80
C ASP A 32 -10.20 -1.32 -22.99
N SER A 33 -9.53 -0.17 -23.20
CA SER A 33 -8.29 0.14 -22.50
C SER A 33 -8.44 0.13 -20.97
N GLN A 34 -9.59 0.52 -20.45
CA GLN A 34 -9.88 0.46 -19.02
C GLN A 34 -10.05 -0.99 -18.52
N GLU A 35 -10.74 -1.84 -19.27
CA GLU A 35 -10.95 -3.25 -18.91
C GLU A 35 -9.63 -4.01 -18.89
N GLN A 36 -8.80 -3.82 -19.92
CA GLN A 36 -7.46 -4.41 -19.98
C GLN A 36 -6.58 -3.91 -18.83
N TRP A 37 -6.60 -2.62 -18.52
CA TRP A 37 -5.88 -2.06 -17.39
C TRP A 37 -6.28 -2.72 -16.07
N GLU A 38 -7.58 -2.77 -15.77
CA GLU A 38 -8.10 -3.39 -14.55
C GLU A 38 -7.71 -4.87 -14.46
N ARG A 39 -7.81 -5.60 -15.57
CA ARG A 39 -7.38 -7.01 -15.64
C ARG A 39 -5.90 -7.15 -15.29
N LEU A 40 -5.02 -6.34 -15.88
CA LEU A 40 -3.58 -6.39 -15.61
C LEU A 40 -3.25 -6.03 -14.16
N VAL A 41 -3.94 -5.05 -13.57
CA VAL A 41 -3.79 -4.77 -12.13
C VAL A 41 -4.12 -6.01 -11.31
N TRP A 42 -5.26 -6.66 -11.56
CA TRP A 42 -5.65 -7.83 -10.77
C TRP A 42 -4.79 -9.07 -11.06
N GLU A 43 -4.20 -9.18 -12.25
CA GLU A 43 -3.16 -10.17 -12.55
C GLU A 43 -1.88 -9.90 -11.75
N TRP A 44 -1.45 -8.63 -11.65
CA TRP A 44 -0.33 -8.22 -10.80
C TRP A 44 -0.59 -8.54 -9.33
N GLN A 45 -1.78 -8.20 -8.82
CA GLN A 45 -2.14 -8.48 -7.43
C GLN A 45 -2.14 -9.98 -7.10
N LYS A 46 -2.35 -10.87 -8.08
CA LYS A 46 -2.24 -12.34 -7.88
C LYS A 46 -0.80 -12.84 -7.78
N LEU A 47 0.18 -12.06 -8.25
CA LEU A 47 1.59 -12.42 -8.11
C LEU A 47 2.04 -12.23 -6.66
N THR A 48 2.91 -13.12 -6.19
CA THR A 48 3.67 -12.90 -4.96
C THR A 48 4.81 -11.92 -5.22
N LEU A 49 5.34 -11.27 -4.18
CA LEU A 49 6.50 -10.39 -4.26
C LEU A 49 7.72 -11.09 -4.86
N ILE A 50 7.92 -12.37 -4.55
CA ILE A 50 8.95 -13.20 -5.21
C ILE A 50 8.74 -13.26 -6.73
N LYS A 51 7.50 -13.42 -7.20
CA LYS A 51 7.19 -13.40 -8.65
C LYS A 51 7.26 -12.01 -9.25
N ARG A 52 7.11 -10.95 -8.45
CA ARG A 52 7.30 -9.55 -8.86
C ARG A 52 8.78 -9.14 -8.87
N TRP A 53 9.65 -9.89 -8.19
CA TRP A 53 11.09 -9.60 -8.07
C TRP A 53 11.79 -9.32 -9.40
N PRO A 54 11.57 -10.07 -10.50
CA PRO A 54 12.24 -9.76 -11.76
C PRO A 54 11.94 -8.35 -12.29
N TYR A 55 10.72 -7.84 -12.04
CA TYR A 55 10.34 -6.49 -12.40
C TYR A 55 10.94 -5.46 -11.44
N GLN A 56 10.96 -5.76 -10.13
CA GLN A 56 11.62 -4.92 -9.11
C GLN A 56 13.11 -4.75 -9.42
N LEU A 57 13.80 -5.86 -9.66
CA LEU A 57 15.23 -5.90 -9.96
C LEU A 57 15.56 -5.03 -11.18
N ARG A 58 14.79 -5.15 -12.26
CA ARG A 58 14.98 -4.34 -13.47
C ARG A 58 14.69 -2.86 -13.22
N ALA A 59 13.62 -2.56 -12.49
CA ALA A 59 13.29 -1.19 -12.09
C ALA A 59 14.41 -0.55 -11.25
N GLU A 60 15.06 -1.29 -10.35
CA GLU A 60 16.14 -0.79 -9.48
C GLU A 60 17.51 -0.72 -10.16
N PHE A 61 17.96 -1.81 -10.80
CA PHE A 61 19.30 -1.89 -11.41
C PHE A 61 19.43 -0.93 -12.60
N GLU A 62 18.39 -0.76 -13.40
CA GLU A 62 18.38 0.18 -14.53
C GLU A 62 18.15 1.64 -14.08
N SER A 63 17.95 1.87 -12.77
CA SER A 63 17.82 3.21 -12.16
C SER A 63 19.12 3.78 -11.58
N SER A 64 20.19 3.00 -11.53
CA SER A 64 21.51 3.48 -11.10
C SER A 64 22.34 3.99 -12.29
N PRO A 65 22.91 5.21 -12.27
CA PRO A 65 23.79 5.67 -13.34
C PRO A 65 24.97 4.71 -13.57
N PRO A 66 25.37 4.41 -14.82
CA PRO A 66 24.96 5.06 -16.07
C PRO A 66 23.73 4.45 -16.76
N TYR A 67 23.02 3.53 -16.11
CA TYR A 67 21.89 2.82 -16.72
C TYR A 67 20.69 3.76 -16.87
N SER A 68 20.14 3.76 -18.09
CA SER A 68 18.91 4.51 -18.43
C SER A 68 17.69 3.68 -18.05
N PRO A 69 16.52 4.29 -17.79
CA PRO A 69 15.31 3.52 -17.54
C PRO A 69 15.07 2.51 -18.68
N PRO A 70 14.40 1.39 -18.38
CA PRO A 70 13.88 0.50 -19.41
C PRO A 70 13.11 1.33 -20.45
N GLU A 71 13.48 1.23 -21.72
CA GLU A 71 12.73 1.89 -22.80
C GLU A 71 11.37 1.21 -22.94
N ILE A 72 10.34 1.80 -22.34
CA ILE A 72 8.95 1.48 -22.65
C ILE A 72 8.51 2.23 -23.91
N SER A 73 7.57 1.64 -24.65
CA SER A 73 7.04 2.29 -25.85
C SER A 73 6.27 3.57 -25.50
N GLU A 74 6.23 4.53 -26.42
CA GLU A 74 5.45 5.76 -26.24
C GLU A 74 3.95 5.48 -26.08
N GLU A 75 3.46 4.36 -26.62
CA GLU A 75 2.09 3.90 -26.43
C GLU A 75 1.85 3.46 -24.97
N ILE A 76 2.73 2.62 -24.42
CA ILE A 76 2.64 2.20 -23.02
C ILE A 76 2.76 3.41 -22.09
N ARG A 77 3.64 4.36 -22.39
CA ARG A 77 3.71 5.62 -21.64
C ARG A 77 2.37 6.36 -21.60
N ARG A 78 1.65 6.41 -22.72
CA ARG A 78 0.31 7.03 -22.78
C ARG A 78 -0.73 6.23 -22.00
N VAL A 79 -0.68 4.90 -22.05
CA VAL A 79 -1.55 4.03 -21.23
C VAL A 79 -1.35 4.34 -19.74
N LEU A 80 -0.09 4.31 -19.28
CA LEU A 80 0.26 4.61 -17.89
C LEU A 80 -0.19 6.03 -17.49
N ALA A 81 0.06 7.03 -18.33
CA ALA A 81 -0.34 8.42 -18.08
C ALA A 81 -1.85 8.64 -18.09
N THR A 82 -2.62 7.77 -18.75
CA THR A 82 -4.09 7.83 -18.78
C THR A 82 -4.67 7.27 -17.48
N HIS A 83 -4.09 6.18 -16.96
CA HIS A 83 -4.65 5.45 -15.84
C HIS A 83 -4.13 5.91 -14.47
N GLN A 84 -2.92 6.47 -14.42
CA GLN A 84 -2.29 6.97 -13.20
C GLN A 84 -1.89 8.44 -13.32
N THR A 85 -2.24 9.20 -12.29
CA THR A 85 -1.78 10.59 -12.10
C THR A 85 -0.33 10.62 -11.63
N VAL A 86 0.29 11.80 -11.74
CA VAL A 86 1.62 12.07 -11.15
C VAL A 86 1.64 11.72 -9.66
N HIS A 87 0.62 12.14 -8.91
CA HIS A 87 0.46 11.83 -7.49
C HIS A 87 0.50 10.31 -7.21
N GLU A 88 -0.37 9.55 -7.89
CA GLU A 88 -0.49 8.10 -7.69
C GLU A 88 0.80 7.34 -8.03
N ARG A 89 1.56 7.83 -9.00
CA ARG A 89 2.87 7.28 -9.33
C ARG A 89 3.90 7.59 -8.25
N ASN A 90 3.90 8.81 -7.71
CA ASN A 90 4.76 9.19 -6.60
C ASN A 90 4.43 8.36 -5.33
N VAL A 91 3.15 8.14 -5.02
CA VAL A 91 2.69 7.26 -3.93
C VAL A 91 3.28 5.85 -4.06
N SER A 92 3.40 5.34 -5.29
CA SER A 92 3.95 4.00 -5.57
C SER A 92 5.45 3.87 -5.37
N VAL A 93 6.18 4.96 -5.11
CA VAL A 93 7.61 4.91 -4.83
C VAL A 93 7.83 4.29 -3.45
N VAL A 94 8.45 3.12 -3.44
CA VAL A 94 8.86 2.43 -2.21
C VAL A 94 10.07 3.14 -1.61
N SER A 95 9.89 3.72 -0.42
CA SER A 95 11.01 4.04 0.48
C SER A 95 11.50 2.77 1.17
N SER A 96 12.81 2.67 1.39
CA SER A 96 13.46 1.51 2.02
C SER A 96 13.15 1.34 3.52
N ASP A 97 12.23 2.14 4.06
CA ASP A 97 12.08 2.37 5.49
C ASP A 97 10.72 1.79 5.94
N GLY A 98 10.73 0.56 6.47
CA GLY A 98 9.62 -0.07 7.20
C GLY A 98 8.28 -0.22 6.46
N TRP A 99 7.22 -0.51 7.23
CA TRP A 99 5.85 -0.52 6.70
C TRP A 99 5.40 0.90 6.38
N GLN A 100 4.94 1.09 5.14
CA GLN A 100 4.36 2.36 4.71
C GLN A 100 2.84 2.29 4.77
N THR A 101 2.25 3.44 5.07
CA THR A 101 0.81 3.62 5.16
C THR A 101 0.35 4.68 4.17
N VAL A 102 -0.88 4.55 3.70
CA VAL A 102 -1.57 5.59 2.92
C VAL A 102 -2.84 6.03 3.64
N TRP A 103 -3.15 7.32 3.54
CA TRP A 103 -4.43 7.87 3.97
C TRP A 103 -5.39 7.87 2.80
N LEU A 104 -6.47 7.11 2.88
CA LEU A 104 -7.44 6.95 1.82
C LEU A 104 -8.81 7.43 2.27
N ARG A 105 -9.33 8.49 1.65
CA ARG A 105 -10.70 8.92 1.83
C ARG A 105 -11.58 8.40 0.69
N THR A 106 -12.65 7.69 1.05
CA THR A 106 -13.64 7.19 0.08
C THR A 106 -15.01 7.81 0.23
N CYS A 107 -15.33 8.42 1.39
CA CYS A 107 -16.60 9.10 1.61
C CYS A 107 -16.46 10.62 1.48
N TYR A 108 -17.27 11.21 0.61
CA TYR A 108 -17.31 12.65 0.31
C TYR A 108 -18.70 13.26 0.54
N ASP A 109 -19.48 12.64 1.43
CA ASP A 109 -20.78 13.18 1.84
C ASP A 109 -20.61 14.59 2.46
N PRO A 110 -21.26 15.64 1.93
CA PRO A 110 -21.16 16.99 2.46
C PRO A 110 -21.54 17.11 3.94
N ASP A 111 -22.45 16.26 4.43
CA ASP A 111 -22.89 16.30 5.83
C ASP A 111 -21.80 15.78 6.78
N LEU A 112 -20.88 14.96 6.28
CA LEU A 112 -19.76 14.40 7.03
C LEU A 112 -18.46 15.20 6.84
N ALA A 113 -18.44 16.20 5.95
CA ALA A 113 -17.24 16.94 5.60
C ALA A 113 -16.58 17.62 6.81
N SER A 114 -17.37 18.28 7.67
CA SER A 114 -16.82 18.95 8.85
C SER A 114 -16.16 17.98 9.83
N LYS A 115 -16.75 16.78 9.98
CA LYS A 115 -16.21 15.74 10.86
C LYS A 115 -14.94 15.13 10.28
N TYR A 116 -14.91 14.89 8.97
CA TYR A 116 -13.69 14.46 8.28
C TYR A 116 -12.53 15.44 8.49
N GLU A 117 -12.77 16.75 8.29
CA GLU A 117 -11.72 17.76 8.48
C GLU A 117 -11.21 17.80 9.92
N GLU A 118 -12.10 17.63 10.91
CA GLU A 118 -11.71 17.53 12.32
C GLU A 118 -10.84 16.28 12.57
N MET A 119 -11.22 15.12 12.05
CA MET A 119 -10.42 13.89 12.17
C MET A 119 -9.05 14.05 11.52
N LYS A 120 -9.01 14.58 10.29
CA LYS A 120 -7.77 14.82 9.52
C LYS A 120 -6.84 15.78 10.26
N TRP A 121 -7.39 16.87 10.80
CA TRP A 121 -6.65 17.83 11.61
C TRP A 121 -6.09 17.22 12.89
N SER A 122 -6.92 16.49 13.66
CA SER A 122 -6.51 15.87 14.92
C SER A 122 -5.44 14.80 14.73
N SER A 123 -5.45 14.10 13.59
CA SER A 123 -4.42 13.13 13.20
C SER A 123 -3.17 13.77 12.59
N GLU A 124 -3.11 15.10 12.49
CA GLU A 124 -1.99 15.84 11.89
C GLU A 124 -1.70 15.41 10.45
N VAL A 125 -2.72 15.21 9.61
CA VAL A 125 -2.57 14.79 8.21
C VAL A 125 -2.81 15.94 7.22
N PRO A 126 -1.87 16.26 6.31
CA PRO A 126 -0.55 15.65 6.17
C PRO A 126 0.40 16.07 7.31
N GLY A 127 1.31 15.16 7.65
CA GLY A 127 2.32 15.33 8.72
C GLY A 127 3.40 14.26 8.61
N SER A 128 4.23 14.09 9.64
CA SER A 128 5.29 13.08 9.61
C SER A 128 4.76 11.64 9.71
N GLY A 129 3.58 11.44 10.32
CA GLY A 129 2.90 10.14 10.36
C GLY A 129 2.31 9.72 9.00
N VAL A 130 1.76 10.67 8.25
CA VAL A 130 1.31 10.47 6.87
C VAL A 130 1.70 11.68 6.04
N PRO A 131 2.78 11.59 5.23
CA PRO A 131 3.23 12.72 4.43
C PRO A 131 2.25 13.01 3.28
N GLU A 132 2.32 14.23 2.73
CA GLU A 132 1.38 14.72 1.71
C GLU A 132 1.32 13.83 0.46
N ASP A 133 2.45 13.22 0.08
CA ASP A 133 2.58 12.28 -1.03
C ASP A 133 1.98 10.90 -0.75
N LYS A 134 1.40 10.67 0.44
CA LYS A 134 0.68 9.44 0.82
C LYS A 134 -0.80 9.70 1.15
N VAL A 135 -1.33 10.89 0.82
CA VAL A 135 -2.73 11.29 1.05
C VAL A 135 -3.57 11.17 -0.24
N LEU A 136 -4.40 10.15 -0.31
CA LEU A 136 -5.34 9.89 -1.40
C LEU A 136 -6.73 10.47 -1.05
N ASP A 137 -6.92 11.77 -1.32
CA ASP A 137 -8.11 12.57 -1.00
C ASP A 137 -8.55 13.42 -2.20
N ASP A 138 -9.24 12.79 -3.15
CA ASP A 138 -9.80 13.40 -4.35
C ASP A 138 -11.16 12.74 -4.69
N PRO A 139 -12.30 13.45 -4.55
CA PRO A 139 -13.62 12.89 -4.83
C PRO A 139 -13.80 12.42 -6.27
N ALA A 140 -13.08 13.00 -7.24
CA ALA A 140 -13.19 12.59 -8.63
C ALA A 140 -12.52 11.23 -8.90
N ARG A 141 -11.69 10.76 -7.98
CA ARG A 141 -10.87 9.55 -8.16
C ARG A 141 -11.18 8.44 -7.17
N TYR A 142 -11.44 8.80 -5.90
CA TYR A 142 -11.52 7.85 -4.79
C TYR A 142 -12.92 7.73 -4.17
N ASN A 143 -13.92 8.40 -4.75
CA ASN A 143 -15.32 8.19 -4.35
C ASN A 143 -15.81 6.81 -4.83
N PHE A 144 -15.43 5.78 -4.10
CA PHE A 144 -15.70 4.39 -4.42
C PHE A 144 -16.98 3.85 -3.79
N ASP A 145 -17.69 4.64 -2.97
CA ASP A 145 -18.86 4.17 -2.21
C ASP A 145 -19.95 3.63 -3.14
N ASP A 146 -19.97 2.31 -3.29
CA ASP A 146 -20.98 1.54 -4.01
C ASP A 146 -21.81 0.67 -3.05
N GLY A 147 -21.67 0.90 -1.74
CA GLY A 147 -22.29 0.11 -0.68
C GLY A 147 -21.62 -1.22 -0.36
N SER A 148 -20.49 -1.57 -1.01
CA SER A 148 -19.70 -2.75 -0.67
C SER A 148 -18.57 -2.45 0.32
N GLU A 149 -18.32 -3.40 1.24
CA GLU A 149 -17.23 -3.31 2.23
C GLU A 149 -15.83 -3.30 1.58
N ASP A 150 -15.70 -3.85 0.37
CA ASP A 150 -14.44 -3.96 -0.38
C ASP A 150 -14.25 -2.86 -1.43
N SER A 151 -15.16 -1.90 -1.52
CA SER A 151 -15.11 -0.80 -2.51
C SER A 151 -13.79 -0.02 -2.49
N TRP A 152 -13.18 0.12 -1.31
CA TRP A 152 -11.87 0.76 -1.14
C TRP A 152 -10.75 0.09 -1.95
N ARG A 153 -10.84 -1.23 -2.23
CA ARG A 153 -9.82 -1.98 -2.98
C ARG A 153 -9.63 -1.45 -4.40
N ARG A 154 -10.60 -0.69 -4.93
CA ARG A 154 -10.47 0.01 -6.22
C ARG A 154 -9.31 1.01 -6.22
N VAL A 155 -8.79 1.42 -5.07
CA VAL A 155 -7.54 2.18 -4.97
C VAL A 155 -6.37 1.42 -5.61
N LEU A 156 -6.35 0.08 -5.55
CA LEU A 156 -5.29 -0.74 -6.14
C LEU A 156 -5.30 -0.69 -7.67
N VAL A 157 -6.45 -0.39 -8.29
CA VAL A 157 -6.53 -0.13 -9.74
C VAL A 157 -5.83 1.18 -10.11
N ARG A 158 -5.77 2.14 -9.19
CA ARG A 158 -5.10 3.43 -9.38
C ARG A 158 -3.63 3.39 -8.96
N VAL A 159 -3.34 2.67 -7.87
CA VAL A 159 -2.02 2.61 -7.23
C VAL A 159 -1.66 1.14 -6.94
N PRO A 160 -1.31 0.34 -7.97
CA PRO A 160 -1.03 -1.08 -7.80
C PRO A 160 0.18 -1.35 -6.88
N GLY A 161 1.11 -0.40 -6.81
CA GLY A 161 2.34 -0.50 -6.02
C GLY A 161 2.16 -0.38 -4.51
N ILE A 162 0.95 -0.11 -4.00
CA ILE A 162 0.70 -0.10 -2.54
C ILE A 162 1.12 -1.41 -1.90
N THR A 163 0.85 -2.55 -2.55
CA THR A 163 1.15 -3.89 -1.99
C THR A 163 2.63 -4.28 -2.12
N ASP A 164 3.48 -3.40 -2.66
CA ASP A 164 4.92 -3.62 -2.82
C ASP A 164 5.76 -2.89 -1.75
N PHE A 165 5.13 -2.16 -0.81
CA PHE A 165 5.80 -1.27 0.14
C PHE A 165 6.84 -1.94 1.06
N ALA A 166 6.52 -3.07 1.70
CA ALA A 166 7.52 -3.78 2.51
C ALA A 166 8.56 -4.46 1.60
N GLY A 167 8.10 -5.22 0.61
CA GLY A 167 8.95 -5.84 -0.42
C GLY A 167 9.76 -7.03 0.09
N ILE A 168 10.73 -7.44 -0.72
CA ILE A 168 11.65 -8.55 -0.43
C ILE A 168 13.10 -8.07 -0.49
N ILE A 169 14.03 -8.87 0.04
CA ILE A 169 15.48 -8.67 0.00
C ILE A 169 16.11 -9.88 -0.66
N ASP A 170 17.04 -9.62 -1.57
CA ASP A 170 17.94 -10.64 -2.10
C ASP A 170 19.20 -10.72 -1.23
N MET A 171 19.28 -11.75 -0.41
CA MET A 171 20.33 -11.92 0.59
C MET A 171 21.71 -12.16 -0.05
N ASN A 172 21.73 -12.75 -1.25
CA ASN A 172 22.95 -13.09 -1.97
C ASN A 172 23.26 -12.11 -3.12
N GLY A 173 22.27 -11.34 -3.57
CA GLY A 173 22.39 -10.39 -4.68
C GLY A 173 22.37 -11.05 -6.07
N ASP A 174 22.04 -12.34 -6.16
CA ASP A 174 21.97 -13.12 -7.40
C ASP A 174 20.58 -13.74 -7.67
N GLY A 175 19.59 -13.40 -6.83
CA GLY A 175 18.22 -13.89 -6.89
C GLY A 175 18.03 -15.32 -6.38
N SER A 176 19.07 -15.96 -5.83
CA SER A 176 18.98 -17.34 -5.32
C SER A 176 18.36 -17.45 -3.93
N ASP A 177 18.39 -16.37 -3.14
CA ASP A 177 17.90 -16.32 -1.77
C ASP A 177 17.07 -15.05 -1.53
N LEU A 178 15.79 -15.15 -1.90
CA LEU A 178 14.82 -14.07 -1.76
C LEU A 178 14.04 -14.24 -0.46
N GLN A 179 14.14 -13.24 0.41
CA GLN A 179 13.50 -13.23 1.72
C GLN A 179 12.50 -12.08 1.80
N TYR A 180 11.32 -12.33 2.36
CA TYR A 180 10.37 -11.26 2.68
C TYR A 180 10.93 -10.39 3.80
N LYS A 181 10.80 -9.06 3.70
CA LYS A 181 11.20 -8.18 4.82
C LYS A 181 10.35 -8.38 6.06
N SER A 182 9.12 -8.86 5.88
CA SER A 182 8.23 -9.30 6.96
C SER A 182 8.59 -10.69 7.51
N CYS A 183 9.61 -11.35 6.95
CA CYS A 183 10.02 -12.70 7.29
C CYS A 183 8.96 -13.78 7.05
N GLN A 184 8.01 -13.55 6.14
CA GLN A 184 6.92 -14.48 5.81
C GLN A 184 7.41 -15.89 5.41
N ASN A 185 8.61 -16.00 4.83
CA ASN A 185 9.21 -17.25 4.39
C ASN A 185 10.38 -17.72 5.26
N ASP A 186 10.59 -17.11 6.43
CA ASP A 186 11.54 -17.59 7.43
C ASP A 186 10.89 -18.71 8.27
N GLU A 187 11.34 -19.95 8.07
CA GLU A 187 10.76 -21.13 8.74
C GLU A 187 10.80 -21.02 10.27
N TYR A 188 11.85 -20.40 10.83
CA TYR A 188 11.99 -20.27 12.28
C TYR A 188 10.98 -19.26 12.84
N LEU A 189 10.86 -18.09 12.20
CA LEU A 189 9.92 -17.05 12.64
C LEU A 189 8.46 -17.46 12.42
N VAL A 190 8.16 -18.19 11.34
CA VAL A 190 6.84 -18.79 11.12
C VAL A 190 6.50 -19.79 12.22
N ALA A 191 7.41 -20.74 12.53
CA ALA A 191 7.18 -21.70 13.59
C ALA A 191 7.01 -21.03 14.97
N GLN A 192 7.79 -19.98 15.25
CA GLN A 192 7.63 -19.18 16.46
C GLN A 192 6.25 -18.50 16.53
N ALA A 193 5.77 -17.92 15.43
CA ALA A 193 4.45 -17.31 15.38
C ALA A 193 3.32 -18.35 15.56
N GLU A 194 3.43 -19.52 14.91
CA GLU A 194 2.38 -20.54 14.92
C GLU A 194 2.35 -21.37 16.23
N GLU A 195 3.52 -21.76 16.74
CA GLU A 195 3.63 -22.77 17.81
C GLU A 195 3.98 -22.16 19.17
N GLU A 196 4.82 -21.12 19.20
CA GLU A 196 5.36 -20.55 20.45
C GLU A 196 4.55 -19.35 20.96
N SER A 197 3.76 -18.71 20.08
CA SER A 197 2.88 -17.61 20.48
C SER A 197 1.75 -18.08 21.37
N LYS A 198 1.39 -17.24 22.36
CA LYS A 198 0.22 -17.55 23.20
C LYS A 198 -1.04 -17.52 22.33
N GLU A 199 -1.97 -18.41 22.66
CA GLU A 199 -3.21 -18.61 21.91
C GLU A 199 -3.99 -17.30 21.68
N GLU A 200 -3.98 -16.40 22.67
CA GLU A 200 -4.66 -15.10 22.64
C GLU A 200 -4.21 -14.15 21.53
N TRP A 201 -2.99 -14.29 21.00
CA TRP A 201 -2.45 -13.41 19.95
C TRP A 201 -1.71 -14.15 18.84
N ARG A 202 -1.88 -15.46 18.76
CA ARG A 202 -1.32 -16.27 17.67
C ARG A 202 -1.78 -15.78 16.31
N ASP A 203 -3.07 -15.48 16.16
CA ASP A 203 -3.63 -15.01 14.89
C ASP A 203 -2.99 -13.68 14.45
N LEU A 204 -2.74 -12.78 15.39
CA LEU A 204 -2.07 -11.52 15.14
C LEU A 204 -0.59 -11.74 14.77
N ALA A 205 0.12 -12.60 15.51
CA ALA A 205 1.51 -12.95 15.22
C ALA A 205 1.68 -13.54 13.81
N VAL A 206 0.76 -14.42 13.39
CA VAL A 206 0.76 -15.01 12.05
C VAL A 206 0.34 -14.02 10.97
N ALA A 207 -0.61 -13.12 11.27
CA ALA A 207 -1.04 -12.08 10.34
C ALA A 207 0.09 -11.07 10.06
N GLU A 208 0.84 -10.69 11.10
CA GLU A 208 1.95 -9.74 11.03
C GLU A 208 3.02 -10.14 10.01
N LEU A 209 3.37 -11.43 9.94
CA LEU A 209 4.34 -11.94 8.97
C LEU A 209 3.91 -11.72 7.51
N LYS A 210 2.61 -11.52 7.25
CA LYS A 210 2.06 -11.34 5.91
C LYS A 210 1.92 -9.87 5.51
N ILE A 211 2.03 -8.93 6.45
CA ILE A 211 1.77 -7.51 6.22
C ILE A 211 2.82 -6.92 5.28
N GLN A 212 2.35 -6.30 4.19
CA GLN A 212 3.16 -5.56 3.24
C GLN A 212 2.87 -4.07 3.22
N ALA A 213 1.65 -3.66 3.61
CA ALA A 213 1.23 -2.26 3.60
C ALA A 213 0.11 -1.99 4.62
N GLY A 214 -0.04 -0.73 5.02
CA GLY A 214 -1.19 -0.25 5.79
C GLY A 214 -2.04 0.77 5.02
N VAL A 215 -3.34 0.80 5.29
CA VAL A 215 -4.27 1.80 4.76
C VAL A 215 -5.10 2.38 5.90
N TYR A 216 -4.96 3.68 6.13
CA TYR A 216 -5.88 4.44 6.95
C TYR A 216 -7.11 4.79 6.10
N LEU A 217 -8.18 4.01 6.25
CA LEU A 217 -9.42 4.15 5.49
C LEU A 217 -10.41 5.06 6.21
N LEU A 218 -10.82 6.11 5.51
CA LEU A 218 -11.84 7.07 5.91
C LEU A 218 -13.05 6.93 4.98
N ASP A 219 -13.79 5.85 5.19
CA ASP A 219 -15.09 5.59 4.58
C ASP A 219 -16.23 6.21 5.40
N ARG A 220 -17.47 5.98 4.98
CA ARG A 220 -18.66 6.52 5.66
C ARG A 220 -18.71 6.07 7.13
N GLU A 221 -18.52 4.78 7.41
CA GLU A 221 -18.57 4.25 8.78
C GLU A 221 -17.46 4.84 9.65
N ALA A 222 -16.25 4.97 9.13
CA ALA A 222 -15.12 5.55 9.83
C ALA A 222 -15.42 7.01 10.24
N ILE A 223 -15.92 7.82 9.31
CA ILE A 223 -16.25 9.22 9.58
C ILE A 223 -17.46 9.31 10.52
N GLU A 224 -18.51 8.52 10.31
CA GLU A 224 -19.70 8.52 11.18
C GLU A 224 -19.39 8.09 12.62
N SER A 225 -18.53 7.10 12.80
CA SER A 225 -18.08 6.66 14.13
C SER A 225 -17.05 7.61 14.76
N GLY A 226 -16.28 8.32 13.94
CA GLY A 226 -15.16 9.15 14.40
C GLY A 226 -13.89 8.34 14.66
N LEU A 227 -13.81 7.10 14.16
CA LEU A 227 -12.66 6.22 14.30
C LEU A 227 -12.10 5.92 12.90
N ILE A 228 -10.80 6.04 12.73
CA ILE A 228 -10.11 5.67 11.49
C ILE A 228 -10.01 4.14 11.45
N LYS A 229 -10.34 3.54 10.30
CA LYS A 229 -10.07 2.11 10.06
C LYS A 229 -8.62 1.97 9.61
N ASN A 230 -7.84 1.18 10.32
CA ASN A 230 -6.49 0.83 9.91
C ASN A 230 -6.50 -0.59 9.34
N LEU A 231 -6.28 -0.72 8.03
CA LEU A 231 -6.28 -1.99 7.32
C LEU A 231 -4.85 -2.42 7.01
N TRP A 232 -4.48 -3.62 7.43
CA TRP A 232 -3.18 -4.22 7.14
C TRP A 232 -3.32 -5.22 6.00
N LEU A 233 -2.55 -5.02 4.94
CA LEU A 233 -2.70 -5.73 3.68
C LEU A 233 -1.56 -6.73 3.46
N ASP A 234 -1.88 -7.87 2.87
CA ASP A 234 -0.88 -8.76 2.28
C ASP A 234 -0.37 -8.27 0.92
N GLU A 235 0.56 -9.02 0.33
CA GLU A 235 1.10 -8.79 -1.02
C GLU A 235 0.03 -8.79 -2.12
N HIS A 236 -1.15 -9.34 -1.86
CA HIS A 236 -2.27 -9.45 -2.81
C HIS A 236 -3.35 -8.39 -2.58
N GLY A 237 -3.17 -7.50 -1.60
CA GLY A 237 -4.14 -6.47 -1.24
C GLY A 237 -5.37 -7.02 -0.54
N ASN A 238 -5.27 -8.16 0.15
CA ASN A 238 -6.29 -8.66 1.06
C ASN A 238 -6.00 -8.19 2.49
N ILE A 239 -7.07 -7.98 3.27
CA ILE A 239 -6.96 -7.57 4.68
C ILE A 239 -6.54 -8.78 5.52
N VAL A 240 -5.30 -8.77 5.99
CA VAL A 240 -4.79 -9.79 6.93
C VAL A 240 -5.04 -9.41 8.37
N TRP A 241 -5.15 -8.12 8.67
CA TRP A 241 -5.54 -7.62 9.97
C TRP A 241 -6.19 -6.25 9.88
N ASP A 242 -6.98 -5.90 10.88
CA ASP A 242 -7.63 -4.59 10.96
C ASP A 242 -7.73 -4.10 12.41
N ASN A 243 -7.60 -2.79 12.58
CA ASN A 243 -7.72 -2.09 13.85
C ASN A 243 -8.49 -0.78 13.67
N ARG A 244 -8.85 -0.15 14.78
CA ARG A 244 -9.41 1.20 14.80
C ARG A 244 -8.43 2.17 15.48
N LEU A 245 -8.44 3.42 15.05
CA LEU A 245 -7.66 4.49 15.66
C LEU A 245 -8.59 5.64 16.03
N ASP A 246 -8.44 6.17 17.24
CA ASP A 246 -9.11 7.40 17.66
C ASP A 246 -8.22 8.59 17.26
N PRO A 247 -8.66 9.46 16.32
CA PRO A 247 -7.87 10.61 15.86
C PRO A 247 -7.38 11.54 16.96
N PHE A 248 -8.03 11.56 18.13
CA PHE A 248 -7.68 12.43 19.25
C PHE A 248 -6.74 11.79 20.25
N ARG A 249 -6.60 10.46 20.22
CA ARG A 249 -5.78 9.70 21.18
C ARG A 249 -4.59 9.02 20.53
N SER A 250 -4.72 8.66 19.25
CA SER A 250 -3.69 7.98 18.49
C SER A 250 -2.73 8.99 17.87
N ASN A 251 -1.45 8.86 18.17
CA ASN A 251 -0.38 9.62 17.55
C ASN A 251 0.11 8.91 16.28
N LEU A 252 -0.34 9.36 15.10
CA LEU A 252 0.08 8.76 13.81
C LEU A 252 1.58 8.91 13.55
N ASP A 253 2.21 10.00 13.99
CA ASP A 253 3.67 10.17 13.88
C ASP A 253 4.40 9.14 14.74
N GLY A 254 3.95 8.95 15.98
CA GLY A 254 4.46 7.92 16.88
C GLY A 254 4.24 6.51 16.33
N LEU A 255 3.09 6.26 15.70
CA LEU A 255 2.77 5.00 15.05
C LEU A 255 3.68 4.75 13.84
N ALA A 256 3.84 5.73 12.94
CA ALA A 256 4.76 5.63 11.81
C ALA A 256 6.20 5.39 12.30
N GLY A 257 6.66 6.17 13.29
CA GLY A 257 7.97 5.96 13.91
C GLY A 257 8.14 4.55 14.49
N ALA A 258 7.12 4.00 15.13
CA ALA A 258 7.13 2.63 15.64
C ALA A 258 7.26 1.58 14.52
N LEU A 259 6.50 1.75 13.44
CA LEU A 259 6.54 0.88 12.26
C LEU A 259 7.90 0.90 11.55
N LEU A 260 8.57 2.04 11.57
CA LEU A 260 9.93 2.19 11.05
C LEU A 260 10.99 1.60 11.99
N SER A 261 10.70 1.52 13.30
CA SER A 261 11.64 1.07 14.34
C SER A 261 11.57 -0.42 14.65
N SER A 262 10.96 -1.22 13.77
CA SER A 262 10.74 -2.67 13.96
C SER A 262 9.90 -3.03 15.19
N ILE A 263 9.03 -2.12 15.66
CA ILE A 263 8.02 -2.47 16.67
C ILE A 263 6.98 -3.37 16.00
N THR A 264 6.67 -4.48 16.65
CA THR A 264 5.72 -5.46 16.12
C THR A 264 4.28 -4.97 16.22
N LEU A 265 3.39 -5.48 15.36
CA LEU A 265 1.96 -5.17 15.45
C LEU A 265 1.37 -5.68 16.77
N LEU A 266 1.89 -6.79 17.30
CA LEU A 266 1.59 -7.26 18.65
C LEU A 266 1.86 -6.20 19.72
N GLU A 267 3.05 -5.60 19.70
CA GLU A 267 3.42 -4.54 20.62
C GLU A 267 2.55 -3.29 20.43
N LEU A 268 2.23 -2.93 19.17
CA LEU A 268 1.33 -1.82 18.85
C LEU A 268 -0.07 -2.02 19.41
N ALA A 269 -0.63 -3.21 19.25
CA ALA A 269 -1.94 -3.60 19.76
C ALA A 269 -1.94 -3.87 21.28
N ASN A 270 -0.83 -3.60 21.99
CA ASN A 270 -0.67 -3.90 23.41
C ASN A 270 -1.03 -5.37 23.74
N TRP A 271 -0.66 -6.28 22.84
CA TRP A 271 -0.95 -7.71 22.92
C TRP A 271 -2.44 -8.06 22.90
N ASP A 272 -3.29 -7.15 22.42
CA ASP A 272 -4.69 -7.45 22.09
C ASP A 272 -4.78 -8.11 20.71
N GLY A 273 -5.02 -9.42 20.70
CA GLY A 273 -5.22 -10.21 19.49
C GLY A 273 -6.61 -10.05 18.85
N THR A 274 -7.40 -9.05 19.23
CA THR A 274 -8.76 -8.87 18.71
C THR A 274 -8.75 -7.98 17.46
N ARG A 275 -9.31 -8.48 16.36
CA ARG A 275 -9.57 -7.67 15.15
C ARG A 275 -10.53 -6.53 15.44
N GLY A 276 -10.28 -5.38 14.82
CA GLY A 276 -11.07 -4.16 15.00
C GLY A 276 -10.87 -3.48 16.36
N ALA A 277 -9.96 -3.97 17.20
CA ALA A 277 -9.60 -3.33 18.45
C ALA A 277 -8.99 -1.94 18.21
N GLU A 278 -9.26 -1.02 19.14
CA GLU A 278 -8.72 0.33 19.13
C GLU A 278 -7.26 0.31 19.58
N ILE A 279 -6.36 0.89 18.79
CA ILE A 279 -4.96 1.12 19.19
C ILE A 279 -4.86 2.49 19.88
N VAL A 280 -4.53 2.46 21.17
CA VAL A 280 -4.31 3.66 21.99
C VAL A 280 -2.81 3.87 22.17
N ARG A 281 -2.21 4.83 21.46
CA ARG A 281 -0.79 5.20 21.57
C ARG A 281 -0.55 6.68 21.33
#